data_AF-A0A6C0EL65-F1
#
_entry.id   AF-A0A6C0EL65-F1
#
_cell.length_a   1.000
_cell.length_b   1.000
_cell.length_c   1.000
_cell.angle_alpha   90.00
_cell.angle_beta   90.00
_cell.angle_gamma   90.00
#
_symmetry.space_group_name_H-M   'P 1'
#
loop_
_entity.id
_entity.type
_entity.pdbx_description
1 polymer ?
#
loop_
_entity_poly.entity_id
_entity_poly.type
_entity_poly.pdbx_seq_one_letter_code
_entity_poly.pdbx_strand_id
1 'polypeptide(L)'
;MFLFDEDEIERLRTVYNKEHPREPQIEKTDAKAVWAELKRRLHSKCNDGNPTCIVGSMMKRPRAPESWDANRTEWLSSDDIDKIENEYERVIDDYYFVGCVPIDFDLKSEMSKCIVSTLCSLKLDTLRKKGYRRIGIVFNTDVHDGPGQHWIAAFLDMRDELMYPRMTYFDSYARKPEKEIQRLMFRWKDQLDSHGGSPMKLTYNTTRHQFKDSECGMYCLLFHRACLLGISMKSRVKDDEVNALRDLLWRRSKK
;
A
#
# COMPACT_ATOMS: atom_id res chain seq x y z
N MET A 1 -12.92 -10.49 16.76
CA MET A 1 -12.14 -10.74 15.54
C MET A 1 -10.92 -9.85 15.59
N PHE A 2 -9.73 -10.44 15.63
CA PHE A 2 -8.49 -9.67 15.54
C PHE A 2 -8.39 -9.11 14.12
N LEU A 3 -7.88 -7.88 13.98
CA LEU A 3 -7.58 -7.31 12.66
C LEU A 3 -6.43 -8.07 11.99
N PHE A 4 -5.55 -8.64 12.81
CA PHE A 4 -4.33 -9.31 12.40
C PHE A 4 -4.37 -10.80 12.73
N ASP A 5 -3.78 -11.63 11.88
CA ASP A 5 -3.54 -13.04 12.15
C ASP A 5 -2.30 -13.28 13.05
N GLU A 6 -1.98 -14.54 13.31
CA GLU A 6 -0.86 -14.91 14.19
C GLU A 6 0.50 -14.54 13.61
N ASP A 7 0.68 -14.69 12.29
CA ASP A 7 1.94 -14.39 11.60
C ASP A 7 2.17 -12.87 11.55
N GLU A 8 1.12 -12.09 11.27
CA GLU A 8 1.15 -10.64 11.33
C GLU A 8 1.51 -10.15 12.75
N ILE A 9 0.93 -10.73 13.79
CA ILE A 9 1.26 -10.36 15.18
C ILE A 9 2.71 -10.72 15.52
N GLU A 10 3.20 -11.88 15.08
CA GLU A 10 4.61 -12.28 15.25
C GLU A 10 5.56 -11.33 14.50
N ARG A 11 5.17 -10.85 13.32
CA ARG A 11 5.92 -9.84 12.58
C ARG A 11 5.98 -8.52 13.34
N LEU A 12 4.85 -8.03 13.83
CA LEU A 12 4.79 -6.79 14.63
C LEU A 12 5.65 -6.90 15.90
N ARG A 13 5.65 -8.06 16.57
CA ARG A 13 6.53 -8.33 17.72
C ARG A 13 8.00 -8.20 17.35
N THR A 14 8.41 -8.86 16.26
CA THR A 14 9.80 -8.85 15.79
C THR A 14 10.25 -7.44 15.41
N VAL A 15 9.39 -6.70 14.70
CA VAL A 15 9.63 -5.29 14.36
C VAL A 15 9.79 -4.44 15.62
N TYR A 16 8.87 -4.56 16.57
CA TYR A 16 8.91 -3.81 17.81
C TYR A 16 10.22 -4.06 18.58
N ASN A 17 10.54 -5.33 18.79
CA ASN A 17 11.75 -5.78 19.49
C ASN A 17 13.04 -5.24 18.86
N LYS A 18 13.13 -5.29 17.53
CA LYS A 18 14.28 -4.76 16.77
C LYS A 18 14.47 -3.25 16.96
N GLU A 19 13.38 -2.49 17.02
CA GLU A 19 13.44 -1.04 17.18
C GLU A 19 13.54 -0.59 18.66
N HIS A 20 13.30 -1.49 19.61
CA HIS A 20 13.41 -1.25 21.05
C HIS A 20 14.40 -2.22 21.73
N PRO A 21 15.68 -2.28 21.28
CA PRO A 21 16.65 -3.25 21.78
C PRO A 21 17.08 -3.02 23.23
N ARG A 22 16.75 -1.85 23.81
CA ARG A 22 17.06 -1.49 25.20
C ARG A 22 15.95 -1.87 26.17
N GLU A 23 14.79 -2.27 25.68
CA GLU A 23 13.69 -2.75 26.51
C GLU A 23 13.76 -4.29 26.65
N PRO A 24 13.20 -4.87 27.74
CA PRO A 24 12.99 -6.32 27.80
C PRO A 24 12.25 -6.78 26.56
N GLN A 25 12.75 -7.81 25.87
CA GLN A 25 12.14 -8.26 24.63
C GLN A 25 10.75 -8.85 24.88
N ILE A 26 9.81 -8.64 23.96
CA ILE A 26 8.52 -9.33 23.99
C ILE A 26 8.78 -10.78 23.54
N GLU A 27 8.55 -11.72 24.45
CA GLU A 27 8.72 -13.15 24.22
C GLU A 27 7.73 -13.68 23.18
N LYS A 28 8.13 -14.76 22.48
CA LYS A 28 7.26 -15.44 21.53
C LYS A 28 6.31 -16.39 22.28
N THR A 29 5.10 -15.91 22.53
CA THR A 29 4.00 -16.67 23.15
C THR A 29 2.79 -16.74 22.20
N ASP A 30 1.58 -16.96 22.71
CA ASP A 30 0.37 -16.85 21.89
C ASP A 30 0.14 -15.41 21.39
N ALA A 31 -0.47 -15.29 20.20
CA ALA A 31 -0.67 -14.02 19.52
C ALA A 31 -1.51 -13.02 20.33
N LYS A 32 -2.46 -13.50 21.15
CA LYS A 32 -3.30 -12.63 21.99
C LYS A 32 -2.48 -11.98 23.10
N ALA A 33 -1.59 -12.73 23.76
CA ALA A 33 -0.68 -12.19 24.76
C ALA A 33 0.33 -11.21 24.15
N VAL A 34 0.94 -11.56 23.01
CA VAL A 34 1.86 -10.67 22.29
C VAL A 34 1.17 -9.36 21.90
N TRP A 35 -0.04 -9.44 21.34
CA TRP A 35 -0.83 -8.26 20.99
C TRP A 35 -1.18 -7.39 22.19
N ALA A 36 -1.55 -8.01 23.32
CA ALA A 36 -1.83 -7.28 24.55
C ALA A 36 -0.61 -6.50 25.04
N GLU A 37 0.58 -7.10 24.96
CA GLU A 37 1.83 -6.45 25.35
C GLU A 37 2.22 -5.31 24.40
N LEU A 38 2.07 -5.50 23.08
CA LEU A 38 2.28 -4.43 22.10
C LEU A 38 1.40 -3.22 22.38
N LYS A 39 0.10 -3.44 22.64
CA LYS A 39 -0.83 -2.37 23.03
C LYS A 39 -0.40 -1.68 24.32
N ARG A 40 0.02 -2.44 25.33
CA ARG A 40 0.46 -1.90 26.62
C ARG A 40 1.67 -0.98 26.45
N ARG A 41 2.69 -1.41 25.69
CA ARG A 41 3.92 -0.63 25.49
C ARG A 41 3.72 0.61 24.62
N LEU A 42 2.82 0.53 23.65
CA LEU A 42 2.51 1.63 22.73
C LEU A 42 1.34 2.50 23.19
N HIS A 43 0.80 2.25 24.38
CA HIS A 43 -0.37 2.97 24.93
C HIS A 43 -0.16 4.48 24.96
N SER A 44 1.03 4.97 25.31
CA SER A 44 1.32 6.42 25.34
C SER A 44 1.25 7.12 23.98
N LYS A 45 1.37 6.36 22.88
CA LYS A 45 1.21 6.85 21.50
C LYS A 45 -0.19 6.56 20.96
N CYS A 46 -0.79 5.47 21.41
CA CYS A 46 -2.04 4.93 20.91
C CYS A 46 -2.96 4.56 22.09
N ASN A 47 -3.54 5.58 22.71
CA ASN A 47 -4.30 5.47 23.97
C ASN A 47 -5.38 4.36 23.91
N ASP A 48 -6.14 4.27 22.82
CA ASP A 48 -7.23 3.30 22.70
C ASP A 48 -6.78 1.92 22.19
N GLY A 49 -5.46 1.72 21.99
CA GLY A 49 -4.91 0.49 21.41
C GLY A 49 -5.41 0.20 19.99
N ASN A 50 -5.84 1.23 19.26
CA ASN A 50 -6.36 1.12 17.90
C ASN A 50 -5.30 0.44 16.99
N PRO A 51 -5.62 -0.69 16.34
CA PRO A 51 -4.66 -1.42 15.51
C PRO A 51 -3.95 -0.56 14.44
N THR A 52 -4.68 0.36 13.80
CA THR A 52 -4.13 1.25 12.77
C THR A 52 -3.14 2.27 13.34
N CYS A 53 -3.37 2.72 14.58
CA CYS A 53 -2.42 3.57 15.30
C CYS A 53 -1.18 2.76 15.69
N ILE A 54 -1.37 1.55 16.22
CA ILE A 54 -0.28 0.67 16.65
C ILE A 54 0.68 0.42 15.49
N VAL A 55 0.18 -0.03 14.34
CA VAL A 55 1.00 -0.20 13.13
C VAL A 55 1.65 1.11 12.70
N GLY A 56 0.87 2.20 12.63
CA GLY A 56 1.41 3.52 12.29
C GLY A 56 2.53 4.01 13.22
N SER A 57 2.50 3.62 14.50
CA SER A 57 3.52 3.98 15.48
C SER A 57 4.83 3.19 15.34
N MET A 58 4.78 2.06 14.64
CA MET A 58 5.94 1.21 14.31
C MET A 58 6.56 1.57 12.95
N MET A 59 5.85 2.31 12.11
CA MET A 59 6.37 2.84 10.85
C MET A 59 7.44 3.89 11.11
N LYS A 60 8.55 3.85 10.35
CA LYS A 60 9.49 4.98 10.35
C LYS A 60 8.92 6.06 9.46
N ARG A 61 9.01 7.29 9.94
CA ARG A 61 8.59 8.47 9.19
C ARG A 61 9.82 9.04 8.48
N PRO A 62 9.96 8.89 7.15
CA PRO A 62 11.04 9.53 6.41
C PRO A 62 10.98 11.04 6.57
N ARG A 63 12.08 11.73 6.25
CA ARG A 63 12.04 13.21 6.15
C ARG A 63 11.14 13.59 4.97
N ALA A 64 10.31 14.61 5.18
CA ALA A 64 9.51 15.21 4.12
C ALA A 64 10.43 15.69 2.97
N PRO A 65 9.96 15.67 1.72
CA PRO A 65 10.65 16.28 0.58
C PRO A 65 10.97 17.75 0.87
N GLU A 66 12.17 18.21 0.49
CA GLU A 66 12.59 19.60 0.71
C GLU A 66 11.68 20.61 0.00
N SER A 67 11.08 20.22 -1.12
CA SER A 67 10.11 21.04 -1.85
C SER A 67 8.90 21.45 -0.99
N TRP A 68 8.57 20.67 0.05
CA TRP A 68 7.45 20.97 0.95
C TRP A 68 7.71 22.14 1.89
N ASP A 69 8.97 22.55 2.06
CA ASP A 69 9.32 23.74 2.83
C ASP A 69 8.86 25.02 2.11
N ALA A 70 8.83 25.00 0.77
CA ALA A 70 8.30 26.07 -0.07
C ALA A 70 6.82 25.87 -0.43
N ASN A 71 6.44 24.65 -0.82
CA ASN A 71 5.08 24.29 -1.21
C ASN A 71 4.68 22.95 -0.57
N ARG A 72 4.00 23.01 0.59
CA ARG A 72 3.56 21.81 1.32
C ARG A 72 2.69 20.86 0.48
N THR A 73 2.02 21.38 -0.54
CA THR A 73 1.15 20.61 -1.44
C THR A 73 1.87 20.11 -2.69
N GLU A 74 3.19 20.22 -2.78
CA GLU A 74 3.94 19.70 -3.92
C GLU A 74 3.63 18.21 -4.14
N TRP A 75 3.61 17.80 -5.40
CA TRP A 75 3.31 16.41 -5.77
C TRP A 75 4.34 15.45 -5.16
N LEU A 76 3.90 14.23 -4.88
CA LEU A 76 4.83 13.17 -4.53
C LEU A 76 5.59 12.73 -5.78
N SER A 77 6.90 12.54 -5.63
CA SER A 77 7.71 11.79 -6.58
C SER A 77 7.55 10.28 -6.35
N SER A 78 8.02 9.47 -7.30
CA SER A 78 8.12 8.01 -7.10
C SER A 78 8.94 7.65 -5.86
N ASP A 79 10.07 8.32 -5.64
CA ASP A 79 10.92 8.11 -4.46
C ASP A 79 10.18 8.38 -3.14
N ASP A 80 9.26 9.35 -3.13
CA ASP A 80 8.50 9.68 -1.92
C ASP A 80 7.42 8.65 -1.62
N ILE A 81 6.80 8.07 -2.65
CA ILE A 81 5.87 6.96 -2.53
C ILE A 81 6.63 5.71 -2.06
N ASP A 82 7.73 5.36 -2.72
CA ASP A 82 8.55 4.19 -2.42
C ASP A 82 9.04 4.21 -0.96
N LYS A 83 9.48 5.36 -0.43
CA LYS A 83 9.90 5.49 0.98
C LYS A 83 8.81 5.07 1.97
N ILE A 84 7.53 5.37 1.67
CA ILE A 84 6.41 5.02 2.55
C ILE A 84 6.00 3.56 2.37
N GLU A 85 5.92 3.10 1.13
CA GLU A 85 5.54 1.72 0.79
C GLU A 85 6.55 0.70 1.32
N ASN A 86 7.86 1.00 1.23
CA ASN A 86 8.93 0.18 1.81
C ASN A 86 8.80 0.03 3.33
N GLU A 87 8.29 1.05 4.02
CA GLU A 87 8.02 0.92 5.45
C GLU A 87 6.81 0.02 5.72
N TYR A 88 5.81 -0.02 4.84
CA TYR A 88 4.72 -0.97 4.95
C TYR A 88 5.21 -2.40 4.73
N GLU A 89 6.02 -2.67 3.70
CA GLU A 89 6.64 -3.99 3.49
C GLU A 89 7.53 -4.42 4.67
N ARG A 90 8.18 -3.46 5.33
CA ARG A 90 8.97 -3.74 6.54
C ARG A 90 8.08 -4.19 7.69
N VAL A 91 6.89 -3.61 7.85
CA VAL A 91 5.99 -3.88 8.98
C VAL A 91 5.00 -5.02 8.70
N ILE A 92 4.64 -5.25 7.44
CA ILE A 92 3.66 -6.22 6.96
C ILE A 92 4.38 -7.12 5.95
N ASP A 93 4.63 -8.37 6.31
CA ASP A 93 5.59 -9.25 5.63
C ASP A 93 5.08 -9.96 4.39
N ASP A 94 3.78 -10.20 4.29
CA ASP A 94 3.11 -10.73 3.10
C ASP A 94 2.75 -9.63 2.07
N TYR A 95 3.06 -8.36 2.38
CA TYR A 95 2.86 -7.23 1.47
C TYR A 95 4.07 -7.07 0.54
N TYR A 96 3.77 -6.95 -0.75
CA TYR A 96 4.74 -6.66 -1.80
C TYR A 96 4.33 -5.41 -2.56
N PHE A 97 5.14 -4.37 -2.50
CA PHE A 97 4.95 -3.18 -3.31
C PHE A 97 5.74 -3.32 -4.61
N VAL A 98 5.03 -3.28 -5.74
CA VAL A 98 5.66 -3.44 -7.05
C VAL A 98 6.54 -2.23 -7.42
N GLY A 99 6.21 -1.05 -6.90
CA GLY A 99 6.83 0.22 -7.26
C GLY A 99 5.87 1.17 -7.97
N CYS A 100 6.41 2.34 -8.29
CA CYS A 100 5.77 3.33 -9.16
C CYS A 100 6.05 2.99 -10.64
N VAL A 101 5.01 2.69 -11.41
CA VAL A 101 5.14 2.24 -12.81
C VAL A 101 4.49 3.22 -13.79
N PRO A 102 5.06 3.47 -14.98
CA PRO A 102 4.39 4.28 -16.01
C PRO A 102 3.24 3.52 -16.65
N ILE A 103 2.28 4.21 -17.28
CA ILE A 103 1.05 3.57 -17.81
C ILE A 103 1.32 2.58 -18.95
N ASP A 104 2.40 2.80 -19.69
CA ASP A 104 2.89 1.95 -20.77
C ASP A 104 3.71 0.75 -20.27
N PHE A 105 3.53 0.34 -19.01
CA PHE A 105 4.20 -0.80 -18.40
C PHE A 105 4.04 -2.12 -19.15
N ASP A 106 3.06 -2.27 -20.04
CA ASP A 106 2.84 -3.49 -20.84
C ASP A 106 3.24 -3.31 -22.30
N LEU A 107 4.02 -2.25 -22.62
CA LEU A 107 4.53 -2.01 -23.96
C LEU A 107 5.47 -3.16 -24.36
N LYS A 108 5.12 -3.81 -25.47
CA LYS A 108 5.89 -4.91 -26.07
C LYS A 108 6.35 -4.52 -27.45
N SER A 109 7.53 -5.00 -27.81
CA SER A 109 8.03 -4.95 -29.19
C SER A 109 7.20 -5.86 -30.09
N GLU A 110 7.35 -5.69 -31.40
CA GLU A 110 6.74 -6.58 -32.42
C GLU A 110 7.10 -8.06 -32.20
N MET A 111 8.25 -8.33 -31.58
CA MET A 111 8.69 -9.68 -31.20
C MET A 111 8.14 -10.15 -29.83
N SER A 112 7.12 -9.48 -29.30
CA SER A 112 6.51 -9.75 -27.98
C SER A 112 7.47 -9.65 -26.78
N LYS A 113 8.66 -9.06 -26.94
CA LYS A 113 9.54 -8.74 -25.81
C LYS A 113 9.03 -7.49 -25.10
N CYS A 114 8.90 -7.55 -23.78
CA CYS A 114 8.60 -6.40 -22.93
C CYS A 114 9.64 -5.30 -23.15
N ILE A 115 9.19 -4.09 -23.52
CA ILE A 115 10.04 -2.90 -23.70
C ILE A 115 10.12 -2.16 -22.37
N VAL A 116 8.99 -2.05 -21.67
CA VAL A 116 8.87 -1.35 -20.39
C VAL A 116 8.42 -2.34 -19.30
N SER A 117 9.02 -2.20 -18.12
CA SER A 117 8.55 -2.64 -16.79
C SER A 117 8.92 -4.01 -16.20
N THR A 118 8.97 -3.96 -14.85
CA THR A 118 8.87 -5.07 -13.89
C THR A 118 7.55 -5.85 -14.06
N LEU A 119 6.42 -5.17 -14.31
CA LEU A 119 5.07 -5.75 -14.36
C LEU A 119 4.81 -6.65 -15.57
N CYS A 120 5.44 -6.38 -16.71
CA CYS A 120 5.26 -7.17 -17.93
C CYS A 120 5.74 -8.63 -17.74
N SER A 121 6.76 -8.83 -16.91
CA SER A 121 7.33 -10.14 -16.58
C SER A 121 6.84 -10.75 -15.26
N LEU A 122 6.17 -9.94 -14.41
CA LEU A 122 5.79 -10.34 -13.06
C LEU A 122 4.65 -11.35 -13.06
N LYS A 123 4.94 -12.56 -12.56
CA LYS A 123 3.97 -13.63 -12.40
C LYS A 123 3.49 -13.70 -10.95
N LEU A 124 2.17 -13.77 -10.75
CA LEU A 124 1.59 -13.87 -9.41
C LEU A 124 2.07 -15.11 -8.66
N ASP A 125 2.22 -16.23 -9.36
CA ASP A 125 2.71 -17.49 -8.78
C ASP A 125 4.10 -17.35 -8.16
N THR A 126 4.97 -16.53 -8.76
CA THR A 126 6.30 -16.28 -8.22
C THR A 126 6.22 -15.52 -6.91
N LEU A 127 5.32 -14.55 -6.79
CA LEU A 127 5.12 -13.78 -5.56
C LEU A 127 4.47 -14.64 -4.47
N ARG A 128 3.45 -15.44 -4.81
CA ARG A 128 2.79 -16.36 -3.87
C ARG A 128 3.76 -17.36 -3.26
N LYS A 129 4.64 -17.95 -4.08
CA LYS A 129 5.69 -18.88 -3.64
C LYS A 129 6.72 -18.23 -2.70
N LYS A 130 6.90 -16.91 -2.79
CA LYS A 130 7.75 -16.14 -1.87
C LYS A 130 7.05 -15.78 -0.55
N GLY A 131 5.77 -16.11 -0.40
CA GLY A 131 4.99 -15.81 0.81
C GLY A 131 4.07 -14.60 0.68
N TYR A 132 4.15 -13.83 -0.41
CA TYR A 132 3.31 -12.65 -0.56
C TYR A 132 1.84 -13.01 -0.82
N ARG A 133 0.93 -12.24 -0.21
CA ARG A 133 -0.53 -12.36 -0.36
C ARG A 133 -1.22 -11.02 -0.60
N ARG A 134 -0.53 -9.91 -0.36
CA ARG A 134 -1.02 -8.56 -0.63
C ARG A 134 -0.05 -7.86 -1.57
N ILE A 135 -0.55 -7.25 -2.64
CA ILE A 135 0.29 -6.62 -3.67
C ILE A 135 -0.23 -5.22 -3.96
N GLY A 136 0.62 -4.21 -3.80
CA GLY A 136 0.32 -2.81 -4.10
C GLY A 136 1.06 -2.34 -5.34
N ILE A 137 0.43 -1.47 -6.12
CA ILE A 137 0.99 -0.87 -7.32
C ILE A 137 0.55 0.58 -7.38
N VAL A 138 1.47 1.50 -7.62
CA VAL A 138 1.14 2.87 -8.00
C VAL A 138 1.52 3.07 -9.46
N PHE A 139 0.60 3.61 -10.26
CA PHE A 139 0.83 3.95 -11.65
C PHE A 139 0.91 5.46 -11.81
N ASN A 140 1.85 5.91 -12.63
CA ASN A 140 1.79 7.22 -13.26
C ASN A 140 1.02 7.08 -14.57
N THR A 141 -0.01 7.88 -14.79
CA THR A 141 -0.74 7.95 -16.07
C THR A 141 0.11 8.53 -17.20
N ASP A 142 1.25 9.13 -16.88
CA ASP A 142 2.19 9.52 -17.91
C ASP A 142 2.93 8.31 -18.49
N VAL A 143 3.35 8.46 -19.75
CA VAL A 143 4.27 7.52 -20.40
C VAL A 143 5.66 7.66 -19.79
N HIS A 144 6.53 6.68 -20.00
CA HIS A 144 7.86 6.64 -19.38
C HIS A 144 8.76 7.86 -19.66
N ASP A 145 8.46 8.67 -20.68
CA ASP A 145 9.20 9.87 -21.09
C ASP A 145 8.53 11.21 -20.73
N GLY A 146 7.40 11.20 -20.01
CA GLY A 146 6.64 12.42 -19.68
C GLY A 146 6.89 12.99 -18.26
N PRO A 147 6.46 14.24 -17.98
CA PRO A 147 6.71 14.93 -16.70
C PRO A 147 5.93 14.37 -15.49
N GLY A 148 5.03 13.40 -15.69
CA GLY A 148 4.05 12.92 -14.71
C GLY A 148 2.75 13.71 -14.77
N GLN A 149 1.59 13.02 -14.77
CA GLN A 149 0.29 13.68 -14.95
C GLN A 149 -0.71 13.38 -13.83
N HIS A 150 -0.77 12.13 -13.37
CA HIS A 150 -1.74 11.71 -12.37
C HIS A 150 -1.33 10.36 -11.78
N TRP A 151 -1.34 10.25 -10.46
CA TRP A 151 -1.08 9.01 -9.73
C TRP A 151 -2.38 8.26 -9.48
N ILE A 152 -2.41 6.98 -9.85
CA ILE A 152 -3.50 6.03 -9.59
C ILE A 152 -2.92 4.76 -8.99
N ALA A 153 -3.75 3.95 -8.34
CA ALA A 153 -3.26 2.78 -7.60
C ALA A 153 -4.04 1.52 -7.95
N ALA A 154 -3.44 0.36 -7.70
CA ALA A 154 -4.15 -0.90 -7.64
C ALA A 154 -3.63 -1.76 -6.48
N PHE A 155 -4.54 -2.49 -5.85
CA PHE A 155 -4.23 -3.38 -4.74
C PHE A 155 -4.87 -4.74 -4.95
N LEU A 156 -4.07 -5.81 -4.88
CA LEU A 156 -4.52 -7.20 -4.89
C LEU A 156 -4.39 -7.78 -3.49
N ASP A 157 -5.50 -8.29 -2.94
CA ASP A 157 -5.52 -9.07 -1.70
C ASP A 157 -5.97 -10.50 -2.03
N MET A 158 -5.11 -11.47 -1.74
CA MET A 158 -5.31 -12.89 -2.00
C MET A 158 -4.98 -13.75 -0.78
N ARG A 159 -5.13 -13.18 0.42
CA ARG A 159 -5.00 -13.94 1.67
C ARG A 159 -6.07 -15.02 1.78
N ASP A 160 -5.71 -16.14 2.40
CA ASP A 160 -6.48 -17.38 2.36
C ASP A 160 -7.77 -17.31 3.21
N GLU A 161 -7.83 -16.39 4.18
CA GLU A 161 -9.01 -16.13 5.02
C GLU A 161 -10.10 -15.31 4.31
N LEU A 162 -9.82 -14.78 3.12
CA LEU A 162 -10.82 -14.05 2.33
C LEU A 162 -11.82 -15.02 1.69
N MET A 163 -13.09 -14.61 1.67
CA MET A 163 -14.14 -15.33 0.92
C MET A 163 -13.80 -15.46 -0.58
N TYR A 164 -13.14 -14.44 -1.12
CA TYR A 164 -12.61 -14.41 -2.48
C TYR A 164 -11.43 -13.44 -2.54
N PRO A 165 -10.40 -13.74 -3.35
CA PRO A 165 -9.36 -12.79 -3.65
C PRO A 165 -9.95 -11.59 -4.42
N ARG A 166 -9.33 -10.42 -4.30
CA ARG A 166 -9.83 -9.20 -4.94
C ARG A 166 -8.69 -8.28 -5.38
N MET A 167 -8.72 -7.86 -6.64
CA MET A 167 -7.93 -6.74 -7.13
C MET A 167 -8.81 -5.50 -7.29
N THR A 168 -8.39 -4.40 -6.66
CA THR A 168 -9.11 -3.13 -6.68
C THR A 168 -8.25 -2.07 -7.34
N TYR A 169 -8.78 -1.45 -8.39
CA TYR A 169 -8.24 -0.22 -8.96
C TYR A 169 -8.75 1.01 -8.19
N PHE A 170 -7.90 2.01 -8.03
CA PHE A 170 -8.24 3.24 -7.34
C PHE A 170 -7.77 4.47 -8.12
N ASP A 171 -8.70 5.38 -8.35
CA ASP A 171 -8.45 6.73 -8.85
C ASP A 171 -9.14 7.72 -7.91
N SER A 172 -8.40 8.67 -7.36
CA SER A 172 -8.94 9.69 -6.46
C SER A 172 -10.02 10.57 -7.10
N TYR A 173 -10.01 10.72 -8.43
CA TYR A 173 -11.06 11.39 -9.21
C TYR A 173 -12.23 10.47 -9.61
N ALA A 174 -12.17 9.19 -9.27
CA ALA A 174 -13.14 8.15 -9.62
C ALA A 174 -13.34 7.94 -11.14
N ARG A 175 -12.27 8.07 -11.92
CA ARG A 175 -12.28 7.66 -13.33
C ARG A 175 -12.18 6.14 -13.42
N LYS A 176 -12.64 5.57 -14.53
CA LYS A 176 -12.51 4.13 -14.78
C LYS A 176 -11.05 3.78 -15.14
N PRO A 177 -10.59 2.55 -14.86
CA PRO A 177 -9.23 2.13 -15.20
C PRO A 177 -9.00 2.20 -16.71
N GLU A 178 -7.78 2.58 -17.10
CA GLU A 178 -7.33 2.57 -18.50
C GLU A 178 -7.17 1.14 -19.03
N LYS A 179 -7.04 1.00 -20.35
CA LYS A 179 -7.03 -0.32 -21.00
C LYS A 179 -5.85 -1.17 -20.53
N GLU A 180 -4.70 -0.55 -20.31
CA GLU A 180 -3.45 -1.12 -19.83
C GLU A 180 -3.65 -1.76 -18.47
N ILE A 181 -4.25 -1.01 -17.55
CA ILE A 181 -4.58 -1.47 -16.19
C ILE A 181 -5.64 -2.57 -16.23
N GLN A 182 -6.68 -2.43 -17.07
CA GLN A 182 -7.68 -3.48 -17.25
C GLN A 182 -7.03 -4.78 -17.73
N ARG A 183 -6.12 -4.73 -18.73
CA ARG A 183 -5.39 -5.90 -19.22
C ARG A 183 -4.58 -6.56 -18.11
N LEU A 184 -3.88 -5.79 -17.27
CA LEU A 184 -3.18 -6.33 -16.10
C LEU A 184 -4.13 -7.03 -15.13
N MET A 185 -5.23 -6.38 -14.77
CA MET A 185 -6.23 -6.90 -13.83
C MET A 185 -6.83 -8.23 -14.32
N PHE A 186 -7.20 -8.32 -15.61
CA PHE A 186 -7.69 -9.56 -16.21
C PHE A 186 -6.61 -10.63 -16.28
N ARG A 187 -5.39 -10.28 -16.71
CA ARG A 187 -4.25 -11.22 -16.75
C ARG A 187 -3.97 -11.86 -15.39
N TRP A 188 -4.01 -11.06 -14.33
CA TRP A 188 -3.81 -11.52 -12.95
C TRP A 188 -4.99 -12.33 -12.41
N LYS A 189 -6.22 -11.96 -12.81
CA LYS A 189 -7.42 -12.76 -12.54
C LYS A 189 -7.30 -14.15 -13.14
N ASP A 190 -6.99 -14.23 -14.42
CA ASP A 190 -6.89 -15.50 -15.14
C ASP A 190 -5.78 -16.39 -14.54
N GLN A 191 -4.64 -15.80 -14.17
CA GLN A 191 -3.57 -16.52 -13.47
C GLN A 191 -4.07 -17.11 -12.14
N LEU A 192 -4.71 -16.31 -11.29
CA LEU A 192 -5.13 -16.78 -9.97
C LEU A 192 -6.27 -17.80 -10.05
N ASP A 193 -7.28 -17.54 -10.88
CA ASP A 193 -8.44 -18.42 -11.06
C ASP A 193 -8.07 -19.78 -11.66
N SER A 194 -6.98 -19.85 -12.44
CA SER A 194 -6.48 -21.11 -13.02
C SER A 194 -6.02 -22.13 -11.97
N HIS A 195 -5.74 -21.69 -10.73
CA HIS A 195 -5.38 -22.58 -9.62
C HIS A 195 -6.60 -23.14 -8.86
N GLY A 196 -7.81 -22.77 -9.26
CA GLY A 196 -9.05 -23.15 -8.58
C GLY A 196 -9.37 -22.29 -7.35
N GLY A 197 -10.45 -22.63 -6.65
CA GLY A 197 -10.97 -21.86 -5.51
C GLY A 197 -11.99 -20.79 -5.90
N SER A 198 -12.21 -19.81 -5.00
CA SER A 198 -13.15 -18.72 -5.24
C SER A 198 -12.62 -17.78 -6.34
N PRO A 199 -13.42 -17.46 -7.37
CA PRO A 199 -12.99 -16.55 -8.43
C PRO A 199 -12.62 -15.16 -7.92
N MET A 200 -11.50 -14.62 -8.39
CA MET A 200 -11.03 -13.29 -8.03
C MET A 200 -12.01 -12.20 -8.49
N LYS A 201 -12.30 -11.24 -7.62
CA LYS A 201 -13.12 -10.08 -7.98
C LYS A 201 -12.25 -8.92 -8.46
N LEU A 202 -12.71 -8.26 -9.52
CA LEU A 202 -12.14 -7.00 -10.01
C LEU A 202 -13.08 -5.87 -9.63
N THR A 203 -12.57 -4.87 -8.92
CA THR A 203 -13.36 -3.72 -8.46
C THR A 203 -12.63 -2.41 -8.73
N TYR A 204 -13.37 -1.31 -8.69
CA TYR A 204 -12.81 0.04 -8.68
C TYR A 204 -13.65 0.96 -7.80
N ASN A 205 -13.06 2.05 -7.31
CA ASN A 205 -13.82 3.04 -6.54
C ASN A 205 -14.74 3.87 -7.44
N THR A 206 -15.96 4.12 -6.98
CA THR A 206 -16.92 5.02 -7.64
C THR A 206 -17.06 6.34 -6.91
N THR A 207 -16.61 6.41 -5.66
CA THR A 207 -16.58 7.64 -4.86
C THR A 207 -15.42 8.51 -5.33
N ARG A 208 -15.72 9.72 -5.80
CA ARG A 208 -14.70 10.75 -6.05
C ARG A 208 -14.24 11.33 -4.72
N HIS A 209 -12.96 11.17 -4.42
CA HIS A 209 -12.38 11.69 -3.19
C HIS A 209 -11.76 13.07 -3.39
N GLN A 210 -10.96 13.21 -4.46
CA GLN A 210 -10.17 14.39 -4.76
C GLN A 210 -10.90 15.41 -5.63
N PHE A 211 -10.80 16.67 -5.21
CA PHE A 211 -11.33 17.83 -5.91
C PHE A 211 -10.27 18.93 -6.12
N LYS A 212 -9.11 18.84 -5.44
CA LYS A 212 -7.92 19.69 -5.65
C LYS A 212 -6.92 18.99 -6.58
N ASP A 213 -5.82 19.65 -6.92
CA ASP A 213 -4.93 19.22 -8.02
C ASP A 213 -3.63 18.53 -7.61
N SER A 214 -3.41 18.29 -6.31
CA SER A 214 -2.07 17.90 -5.82
C SER A 214 -1.96 16.62 -5.00
N GLU A 215 -3.08 16.08 -4.52
CA GLU A 215 -3.05 15.02 -3.51
C GLU A 215 -3.15 13.61 -4.12
N CYS A 216 -3.09 13.43 -5.44
CA CYS A 216 -3.33 12.13 -6.08
C CYS A 216 -2.37 11.04 -5.60
N GLY A 217 -1.08 11.36 -5.44
CA GLY A 217 -0.11 10.44 -4.84
C GLY A 217 -0.41 10.14 -3.37
N MET A 218 -0.83 11.15 -2.59
CA MET A 218 -1.23 10.97 -1.18
C MET A 218 -2.47 10.09 -1.05
N TYR A 219 -3.42 10.21 -1.97
CA TYR A 219 -4.59 9.34 -2.05
C TYR A 219 -4.20 7.90 -2.39
N CYS A 220 -3.19 7.67 -3.24
CA CYS A 220 -2.68 6.32 -3.51
C CYS A 220 -2.13 5.67 -2.24
N LEU A 221 -1.29 6.39 -1.47
CA LEU A 221 -0.77 5.91 -0.19
C LEU A 221 -1.88 5.67 0.85
N LEU A 222 -2.89 6.55 0.90
CA LEU A 222 -4.05 6.36 1.77
C LEU A 222 -4.84 5.12 1.36
N PHE A 223 -5.04 4.87 0.07
CA PHE A 223 -5.73 3.70 -0.44
C PHE A 223 -5.01 2.40 -0.08
N HIS A 224 -3.70 2.29 -0.32
CA HIS A 224 -2.93 1.12 0.08
C HIS A 224 -2.94 0.92 1.60
N ARG A 225 -2.74 1.99 2.39
CA ARG A 225 -2.88 1.93 3.84
C ARG A 225 -4.26 1.41 4.26
N ALA A 226 -5.31 1.86 3.59
CA ALA A 226 -6.67 1.45 3.90
C ALA A 226 -6.91 -0.03 3.58
N CYS A 227 -6.38 -0.53 2.46
CA CYS A 227 -6.40 -1.95 2.12
C CYS A 227 -5.63 -2.79 3.14
N LEU A 228 -4.41 -2.38 3.50
CA LEU A 228 -3.54 -3.09 4.45
C LEU A 228 -4.15 -3.17 5.85
N LEU A 229 -4.81 -2.10 6.30
CA LEU A 229 -5.26 -1.96 7.69
C LEU A 229 -6.79 -2.10 7.85
N GLY A 230 -7.50 -2.56 6.81
CA GLY A 230 -8.94 -2.77 6.84
C GLY A 230 -9.77 -1.49 7.04
N ILE A 231 -9.28 -0.33 6.61
CA ILE A 231 -9.98 0.94 6.72
C ILE A 231 -10.94 1.09 5.55
N SER A 232 -12.20 1.45 5.83
CA SER A 232 -13.18 1.69 4.77
C SER A 232 -12.96 3.04 4.11
N MET A 233 -12.81 3.05 2.78
CA MET A 233 -12.83 4.25 1.93
C MET A 233 -14.12 4.36 1.11
N LYS A 234 -15.24 3.80 1.57
CA LYS A 234 -16.53 3.91 0.86
C LYS A 234 -17.03 5.35 0.79
N SER A 235 -16.84 6.10 1.87
CA SER A 235 -17.21 7.52 1.97
C SER A 235 -16.07 8.42 1.50
N ARG A 236 -16.41 9.62 1.03
CA ARG A 236 -15.41 10.61 0.63
C ARG A 236 -14.49 10.94 1.80
N VAL A 237 -13.19 11.00 1.50
CA VAL A 237 -12.14 11.55 2.36
C VAL A 237 -11.69 12.83 1.69
N LYS A 238 -11.75 13.96 2.39
CA LYS A 238 -11.54 15.29 1.82
C LYS A 238 -10.05 15.56 1.58
N ASP A 239 -9.77 16.43 0.63
CA ASP A 239 -8.42 16.81 0.22
C ASP A 239 -7.59 17.35 1.41
N ASP A 240 -8.21 18.14 2.30
CA ASP A 240 -7.53 18.69 3.50
C ASP A 240 -7.21 17.61 4.55
N GLU A 241 -8.07 16.58 4.67
CA GLU A 241 -7.80 15.44 5.55
C GLU A 241 -6.63 14.62 5.01
N VAL A 242 -6.57 14.42 3.69
CA VAL A 242 -5.46 13.74 3.03
C VAL A 242 -4.17 14.55 3.11
N ASN A 243 -4.25 15.87 2.93
CA ASN A 243 -3.11 16.76 3.10
C ASN A 243 -2.54 16.72 4.53
N ALA A 244 -3.40 16.59 5.55
CA ALA A 244 -2.98 16.42 6.94
C ALA A 244 -2.21 15.10 7.18
N LEU A 245 -2.47 14.05 6.39
CA LEU A 245 -1.72 12.78 6.48
C LEU A 245 -0.23 12.94 6.18
N ARG A 246 0.20 14.02 5.52
CA ARG A 246 1.62 14.31 5.31
C ARG A 246 2.39 14.41 6.63
N ASP A 247 1.79 14.98 7.67
CA ASP A 247 2.42 15.08 9.00
C ASP A 247 2.40 13.72 9.76
N LEU A 248 1.51 12.81 9.36
CA LEU A 248 1.47 11.44 9.89
C LEU A 248 2.54 10.56 9.25
N LEU A 249 2.74 10.68 7.94
CA LEU A 249 3.61 9.81 7.16
C LEU A 249 5.06 10.30 7.10
N TRP A 250 5.29 11.61 7.15
CA TRP A 250 6.64 12.20 7.13
C TRP A 250 6.94 12.99 8.40
N ARG A 251 8.23 13.07 8.74
CA ARG A 251 8.71 14.08 9.69
C ARG A 251 8.99 15.36 8.92
N ARG A 252 8.54 16.48 9.47
CA ARG A 252 8.89 17.81 8.94
C ARG A 252 10.41 17.96 8.79
N SER A 253 10.82 18.59 7.71
CA SER A 253 12.20 19.07 7.57
C SER A 253 12.51 19.96 8.78
N LYS A 254 13.67 19.75 9.41
CA LYS A 254 14.10 20.68 10.46
C LYS A 254 14.56 21.94 9.74
N LYS A 255 13.87 23.06 9.99
CA LYS A 255 14.44 24.39 9.74
C LYS A 255 15.72 24.57 10.55
#